data_AF-A0A6A6GQ54-F1
#
_entry.id   AF-A0A6A6GQ54-F1
#
_cell.length_a   1.000
_cell.length_b   1.000
_cell.length_c   1.000
_cell.angle_alpha   90.00
_cell.angle_beta   90.00
_cell.angle_gamma   90.00
#
_symmetry.space_group_name_H-M   'P 1'
#
loop_
_entity.id
_entity.type
_entity.pdbx_description
1 polymer ?
#
loop_
_entity_poly.entity_id
_entity_poly.type
_entity_poly.pdbx_seq_one_letter_code
_entity_poly.pdbx_strand_id
1 'polypeptide(L)'
;GDLPNTYTHRAVPRQLVTGQHTVGDISCAQCGSVLGWKYVAAEEEAQKYKVGKFILEGKRVVSWGGWDGEVEGLGGEGERGKGTEEEVEFDSQDEDECEDLFMGVWTPETARRRRKGR
;
A
#
# COMPACT_ATOMS: atom_id res chain seq x y z
N GLY A 1 10.08 -4.19 -10.88
CA GLY A 1 9.80 -5.49 -11.52
C GLY A 1 8.31 -5.73 -11.52
N ASP A 2 7.82 -6.64 -12.36
CA ASP A 2 6.42 -7.08 -12.33
C ASP A 2 6.23 -8.25 -11.35
N LEU A 3 5.00 -8.47 -10.91
CA LEU A 3 4.67 -9.58 -10.02
C LEU A 3 4.87 -10.92 -10.76
N PRO A 4 5.61 -11.88 -10.17
CA PRO A 4 5.82 -13.18 -10.82
C PRO A 4 4.49 -13.92 -11.00
N ASN A 5 4.41 -14.73 -12.06
CA ASN A 5 3.20 -15.49 -12.39
C ASN A 5 1.95 -14.62 -12.59
N THR A 6 2.13 -13.37 -13.03
CA THR A 6 1.04 -12.48 -13.41
C THR A 6 1.22 -11.94 -14.83
N TYR A 7 0.11 -11.58 -15.46
CA TYR A 7 0.09 -10.82 -16.71
C TYR A 7 -0.43 -9.41 -16.41
N THR A 8 0.32 -8.39 -16.85
CA THR A 8 -0.13 -6.99 -16.83
C THR A 8 -0.82 -6.68 -18.16
N HIS A 9 -2.10 -6.34 -18.11
CA HIS A 9 -2.87 -5.96 -19.29
C HIS A 9 -2.53 -4.55 -19.77
N ARG A 10 -3.08 -4.18 -20.93
CA ARG A 10 -2.90 -2.85 -21.52
C ARG A 10 -3.28 -1.76 -20.52
N ALA A 11 -2.39 -0.78 -20.39
CA ALA A 11 -2.59 0.36 -19.53
C ALA A 11 -3.77 1.22 -20.06
N VAL A 12 -4.71 1.53 -19.17
CA VAL A 12 -5.92 2.33 -19.46
C VAL A 12 -6.04 3.49 -18.48
N PRO A 13 -6.49 4.68 -18.94
CA PRO A 13 -6.80 5.78 -18.05
C PRO A 13 -8.02 5.44 -17.18
N ARG A 14 -7.93 5.67 -15.87
CA ARG A 14 -8.98 5.43 -14.88
C ARG A 14 -9.04 6.60 -13.89
N GLN A 15 -10.23 7.16 -13.69
CA GLN A 15 -10.47 8.15 -12.64
C GLN A 15 -10.57 7.41 -11.30
N LEU A 16 -9.68 7.75 -10.37
CA LEU A 16 -9.67 7.22 -9.01
C LEU A 16 -9.98 8.34 -8.00
N VAL A 17 -10.15 7.97 -6.74
CA VAL A 17 -10.43 8.93 -5.65
C VAL A 17 -9.35 10.00 -5.56
N THR A 18 -8.09 9.63 -5.80
CA THR A 18 -6.94 10.55 -5.73
C THR A 18 -6.57 11.17 -7.07
N GLY A 19 -7.49 11.21 -8.04
CA GLY A 19 -7.27 11.85 -9.34
C GLY A 19 -7.14 10.89 -10.53
N GLN A 20 -6.74 11.44 -11.68
CA GLN A 20 -6.59 10.71 -12.94
C GLN A 20 -5.30 9.88 -12.93
N HIS A 21 -5.44 8.58 -13.16
CA HIS A 21 -4.33 7.64 -13.25
C HIS A 21 -4.40 6.85 -14.55
N THR A 22 -3.26 6.33 -14.99
CA THR A 22 -3.19 5.25 -15.97
C THR A 22 -2.84 3.96 -15.23
N VAL A 23 -3.69 2.95 -15.32
CA VAL A 23 -3.53 1.67 -14.59
C VAL A 23 -3.56 0.50 -15.56
N GLY A 24 -2.79 -0.55 -15.27
CA GLY A 24 -2.85 -1.83 -15.97
C GLY A 24 -3.43 -2.89 -15.06
N ASP A 25 -4.54 -3.51 -15.45
CA ASP A 25 -5.10 -4.63 -14.68
C ASP A 25 -4.13 -5.82 -14.69
N ILE A 26 -4.14 -6.60 -13.62
CA ILE A 26 -3.23 -7.72 -13.40
C ILE A 26 -4.04 -8.98 -13.28
N SER A 27 -3.70 -10.01 -14.04
CA SER A 27 -4.31 -11.33 -13.92
C SER A 27 -3.31 -12.41 -13.53
N CYS A 28 -3.77 -13.43 -12.81
CA CYS A 28 -2.98 -14.63 -12.55
C CYS A 28 -2.64 -15.36 -13.86
N ALA A 29 -1.37 -15.71 -14.07
CA ALA A 29 -0.93 -16.39 -15.28
C ALA A 29 -1.45 -17.84 -15.40
N GLN A 30 -1.89 -18.45 -14.29
CA GLN A 30 -2.36 -19.83 -14.27
C GLN A 30 -3.88 -19.94 -14.45
N CYS A 31 -4.66 -19.13 -13.74
CA CYS A 31 -6.12 -19.21 -13.76
C CYS A 31 -6.81 -18.05 -14.50
N GLY A 32 -6.06 -17.04 -14.95
CA GLY A 32 -6.59 -15.88 -15.67
C GLY A 32 -7.44 -14.91 -14.83
N SER A 33 -7.65 -15.19 -13.55
CA SER A 33 -8.44 -14.32 -12.67
C SER A 33 -7.70 -13.00 -12.45
N VAL A 34 -8.41 -11.88 -12.59
CA VAL A 34 -7.89 -10.54 -12.29
C VAL A 34 -7.55 -10.48 -10.80
N LEU A 35 -6.34 -10.14 -10.40
CA LEU A 35 -5.94 -10.02 -9.00
C LEU A 35 -6.02 -8.57 -8.51
N GLY A 36 -5.95 -7.60 -9.42
CA GLY A 36 -5.96 -6.18 -9.10
C GLY A 36 -5.38 -5.33 -10.23
N TRP A 37 -4.65 -4.26 -9.90
CA TRP A 37 -4.04 -3.36 -10.89
C TRP A 37 -2.70 -2.78 -10.46
N LYS A 38 -1.89 -2.37 -11.44
CA LYS A 38 -0.64 -1.63 -11.28
C LYS A 38 -0.85 -0.18 -11.70
N TYR A 39 -0.30 0.76 -10.95
CA TYR A 39 -0.20 2.14 -11.40
C TYR A 39 0.92 2.28 -12.44
N VAL A 40 0.58 2.72 -13.64
CA VAL A 40 1.51 2.92 -14.76
C VAL A 40 1.93 4.38 -14.85
N ALA A 41 0.99 5.31 -14.64
CA ALA A 41 1.26 6.75 -14.57
C ALA A 41 0.21 7.44 -13.70
N ALA A 42 0.57 8.61 -13.18
CA ALA A 42 -0.34 9.53 -12.50
C ALA A 42 -0.14 10.93 -13.09
N GLU A 43 -1.23 11.67 -13.31
CA GLU A 43 -1.17 13.04 -13.82
C GLU A 43 -0.67 14.02 -12.75
N GLU A 44 -1.05 13.80 -11.50
CA GLU A 44 -0.68 14.66 -10.37
C GLU A 44 0.67 14.23 -9.79
N GLU A 45 1.57 15.20 -9.56
CA GLU A 45 2.90 14.93 -9.01
C GLU A 45 2.83 14.28 -7.64
N ALA A 46 1.90 14.74 -6.79
CA ALA A 46 1.66 14.20 -5.46
C ALA A 46 1.20 12.73 -5.45
N GLN A 47 0.83 12.16 -6.61
CA GLN A 47 0.43 10.76 -6.72
C GLN A 47 1.50 9.89 -7.41
N LYS A 48 2.62 10.48 -7.84
CA LYS A 48 3.70 9.75 -8.54
C LYS A 48 4.32 8.66 -7.68
N TYR A 49 4.29 8.76 -6.35
CA TYR A 49 4.76 7.72 -5.42
C TYR A 49 4.03 6.37 -5.62
N LYS A 50 2.82 6.38 -6.18
CA LYS A 50 2.05 5.17 -6.49
C LYS A 50 2.54 4.49 -7.76
N VAL A 51 3.22 5.19 -8.67
CA VAL A 51 3.65 4.64 -9.97
C VAL A 51 4.59 3.45 -9.76
N GLY A 52 4.32 2.36 -10.47
CA GLY A 52 5.04 1.10 -10.31
C GLY A 52 4.54 0.21 -9.17
N LYS A 53 3.67 0.73 -8.30
CA LYS A 53 3.07 -0.02 -7.20
C LYS A 53 1.79 -0.76 -7.61
N PHE A 54 1.35 -1.67 -6.74
CA PHE A 54 0.31 -2.66 -7.01
C PHE A 54 -0.81 -2.59 -5.98
N ILE A 55 -2.06 -2.69 -6.42
CA ILE A 55 -3.22 -2.92 -5.57
C ILE A 55 -3.76 -4.29 -5.91
N LEU A 56 -3.92 -5.15 -4.91
CA LEU A 56 -4.49 -6.49 -5.05
C LEU A 56 -5.78 -6.60 -4.25
N GLU A 57 -6.76 -7.31 -4.79
CA GLU A 57 -8.02 -7.57 -4.12
C GLU A 57 -7.84 -8.63 -3.02
N GLY A 58 -8.10 -8.27 -1.76
CA GLY A 58 -7.94 -9.17 -0.61
C GLY A 58 -8.72 -10.48 -0.69
N LYS A 59 -9.82 -10.54 -1.47
CA LYS A 59 -10.56 -11.80 -1.69
C LYS A 59 -9.85 -12.79 -2.62
N ARG A 60 -8.86 -12.32 -3.38
CA ARG A 60 -8.14 -13.08 -4.41
C ARG A 60 -6.68 -13.36 -4.02
N VAL A 61 -6.25 -12.86 -2.87
CA VAL A 61 -4.93 -13.10 -2.31
C VAL A 61 -5.07 -13.60 -0.87
N VAL A 62 -4.18 -14.51 -0.48
CA VAL A 62 -4.06 -14.94 0.91
C VAL A 62 -2.73 -14.43 1.43
N SER A 63 -2.76 -13.74 2.57
CA SER A 63 -1.53 -13.43 3.29
C SER A 63 -1.09 -14.72 3.98
N TRP A 64 0.01 -15.31 3.50
CA TRP A 64 0.62 -16.46 4.17
C TRP A 64 1.69 -15.95 5.13
N GLY A 65 1.43 -16.03 6.43
CA GLY A 65 2.39 -15.71 7.48
C GLY A 65 3.40 -16.84 7.68
N GLY A 66 4.47 -16.86 6.87
CA GLY A 66 5.74 -17.54 7.18
C GLY A 66 5.92 -18.99 6.72
N TRP A 67 7.09 -19.27 6.13
CA TRP A 67 7.74 -20.60 6.18
C TRP A 67 8.70 -20.71 7.37
N ASP A 68 8.64 -19.75 8.29
CA ASP A 68 9.37 -19.77 9.55
C ASP A 68 8.35 -19.59 10.66
N GLY A 69 8.27 -20.57 11.54
CA GLY A 69 7.26 -20.64 12.58
C GLY A 69 7.58 -19.72 13.74
N GLU A 70 7.09 -18.49 13.69
CA GLU A 70 6.72 -17.74 14.90
C GLU A 70 5.73 -16.64 14.49
N VAL A 71 4.45 -16.86 14.79
CA VAL A 71 3.40 -15.85 14.61
C VAL A 71 3.27 -15.11 15.95
N GLU A 72 3.85 -13.93 16.04
CA GLU A 72 3.51 -12.96 17.08
C GLU A 72 2.97 -11.72 16.37
N GLY A 73 1.65 -11.54 16.45
CA GLY A 73 1.03 -10.22 16.32
C GLY A 73 0.50 -9.79 14.95
N LEU A 74 -0.53 -10.48 14.42
CA LEU A 74 -1.52 -9.83 13.54
C LEU A 74 -2.93 -10.27 13.93
N GLY A 75 -3.53 -9.52 14.85
CA GLY A 75 -4.93 -9.62 15.23
C GLY A 75 -5.28 -8.47 16.14
N GLY A 76 -6.03 -7.49 15.63
CA GLY A 76 -6.54 -6.39 16.44
C GLY A 76 -7.72 -6.85 17.27
N GLU A 77 -7.66 -6.61 18.58
CA GLU A 77 -8.80 -6.40 19.48
C GLU A 77 -8.35 -5.35 20.52
N GLY A 78 -9.22 -4.37 20.78
CA GLY A 78 -8.86 -3.19 21.56
C GLY A 78 -8.67 -3.47 23.05
N GLU A 79 -7.73 -2.73 23.66
CA GLU A 79 -7.71 -2.51 25.10
C GLU A 79 -7.51 -1.03 25.44
N ARG A 80 -8.41 -0.55 26.30
CA ARG A 80 -8.47 0.79 26.87
C ARG A 80 -7.35 0.97 27.89
N GLY A 81 -6.23 1.58 27.48
CA GLY A 81 -5.14 2.01 28.36
C GLY A 81 -4.99 3.52 28.38
N LYS A 82 -5.23 4.16 29.52
CA LYS A 82 -5.12 5.61 29.75
C LYS A 82 -3.65 5.99 29.97
N GLY A 83 -3.03 6.69 29.03
CA GLY A 83 -1.69 7.27 29.19
C GLY A 83 -1.43 8.36 28.15
N THR A 84 -1.14 9.58 28.61
CA THR A 84 -0.89 10.76 27.78
C THR A 84 0.49 10.68 27.11
N GLU A 85 0.54 10.23 25.87
CA GLU A 85 1.57 10.57 24.88
C GLU A 85 0.84 10.85 23.58
N GLU A 86 1.09 11.98 22.92
CA GLU A 86 0.36 12.38 21.72
C GLU A 86 0.31 11.22 20.71
N GLU A 87 -0.89 10.76 20.38
CA GLU A 87 -1.11 9.72 19.37
C GLU A 87 -0.72 10.33 18.03
N VAL A 88 0.37 9.84 17.42
CA VAL A 88 0.86 10.37 16.14
C VAL A 88 -0.05 9.82 15.05
N GLU A 89 -0.97 10.65 14.57
CA GLU A 89 -1.84 10.31 13.45
C GLU A 89 -1.09 10.41 12.12
N PHE A 90 -1.39 9.47 11.22
CA PHE A 90 -0.91 9.46 9.83
C PHE A 90 -1.30 10.75 9.11
N ASP A 91 -0.31 11.52 8.65
CA ASP A 91 -0.57 12.74 7.88
C ASP A 91 -0.66 12.42 6.39
N SER A 92 -1.89 12.27 5.89
CA SER A 92 -2.13 12.05 4.46
C SER A 92 -1.68 13.19 3.54
N GLN A 93 -1.31 14.36 4.08
CA GLN A 93 -0.76 15.48 3.32
C GLN A 93 0.78 15.42 3.23
N ASP A 94 1.45 14.58 4.01
CA ASP A 94 2.88 14.33 3.93
C ASP A 94 3.15 13.19 2.93
N GLU A 95 3.83 13.53 1.83
CA GLU A 95 4.11 12.59 0.74
C GLU A 95 5.04 11.45 1.18
N ASP A 96 5.97 11.72 2.10
CA ASP A 96 6.89 10.72 2.59
C ASP A 96 6.20 9.76 3.57
N GLU A 97 5.28 10.24 4.42
CA GLU A 97 4.44 9.36 5.24
C GLU A 97 3.58 8.45 4.36
N CYS A 98 3.01 9.00 3.27
CA CYS A 98 2.25 8.21 2.29
C CYS A 98 3.10 7.11 1.63
N GLU A 99 4.34 7.41 1.26
CA GLU A 99 5.25 6.42 0.70
C GLU A 99 5.58 5.33 1.73
N ASP A 100 5.89 5.70 2.97
CA ASP A 100 6.22 4.76 4.03
C ASP A 100 5.05 3.83 4.36
N LEU A 101 3.81 4.34 4.34
CA LEU A 101 2.62 3.52 4.59
C LEU A 101 2.47 2.50 3.48
N PHE A 102 2.69 2.90 2.23
CA PHE A 102 2.64 2.00 1.08
C PHE A 102 3.75 0.94 1.13
N MET A 103 4.92 1.29 1.66
CA MET A 103 6.05 0.35 1.83
C MET A 103 5.91 -0.54 3.07
N GLY A 104 4.93 -0.29 3.94
CA GLY A 104 4.77 -1.01 5.21
C GLY A 104 5.84 -0.66 6.25
N VAL A 105 6.52 0.48 6.10
CA VAL A 105 7.59 0.96 7.01
C VAL A 105 7.07 2.09 7.91
N TRP A 106 5.89 2.64 7.62
CA TRP A 106 5.31 3.71 8.44
C TRP A 106 4.98 3.24 9.86
N THR A 107 5.54 3.95 10.83
CA THR A 107 5.24 3.83 12.26
C THR A 107 5.13 5.21 12.91
N PRO A 108 4.39 5.35 14.03
CA PRO A 108 4.34 6.59 14.81
C PRO A 108 5.72 7.17 15.14
N GLU A 109 6.72 6.31 15.34
CA GLU A 109 8.10 6.70 15.65
C GLU A 109 8.84 7.26 14.41
N THR A 110 8.68 6.63 13.25
CA THR A 110 9.26 7.12 11.98
C THR A 110 8.66 8.47 11.61
N ALA A 111 7.34 8.64 11.75
CA ALA A 111 6.65 9.91 11.53
C ALA A 111 7.15 11.02 12.49
N ARG A 112 7.24 10.74 13.80
CA ARG A 112 7.79 11.70 14.79
C ARG A 112 9.22 12.13 14.48
N ARG A 113 10.07 11.18 14.07
CA ARG A 113 11.47 11.47 13.74
C ARG A 113 11.57 12.39 12.52
N ARG A 114 10.76 12.16 11.49
CA ARG A 114 10.72 13.01 10.29
C ARG A 114 10.21 14.42 10.62
N ARG A 115 9.10 14.54 11.36
CA ARG A 115 8.52 15.85 11.76
C ARG A 115 9.48 16.69 12.61
N LYS A 116 10.32 16.07 13.44
CA LYS A 116 11.37 16.77 14.21
C LYS A 116 12.58 17.22 13.38
N GLY A 117 12.78 16.63 12.20
CA GLY A 117 13.90 16.92 11.31
C GLY A 117 13.59 17.97 10.23
N ARG A 118 12.37 18.50 10.20
CA ARG A 118 11.90 19.55 9.29
C ARG A 118 11.95 20.91 9.97
#